data_AF-A0A7W0NNH1-F1
#
_entry.id   AF-A0A7W0NNH1-F1
#
_cell.length_a   1.000
_cell.length_b   1.000
_cell.length_c   1.000
_cell.angle_alpha   90.00
_cell.angle_beta   90.00
_cell.angle_gamma   90.00
#
_symmetry.space_group_name_H-M   'P 1'
#
loop_
_entity.id
_entity.type
_entity.pdbx_description
1 polymer ?
#
loop_
_entity_poly.entity_id
_entity_poly.type
_entity_poly.pdbx_seq_one_letter_code
_entity_poly.pdbx_strand_id
1 'polypeptide(L)'
;DSDQSLTASPEQRKLILTSMLKRVDTAVYEAIGQVADDDFQKGYQTFGLSEDGVGYAVNKYNDNPQLLSQDIQDELDKLKQEIIGGKIKVPTEPAA
;
A
#
# COMPACT_ATOMS: atom_id res chain seq x y z
N ASP A 1 5.04 5.04 -6.57
CA ASP A 1 6.20 4.78 -5.68
C ASP A 1 6.71 3.39 -5.98
N SER A 2 8.00 3.12 -5.78
CA SER A 2 8.63 1.85 -6.15
C SER A 2 9.23 1.16 -4.93
N ASP A 3 9.28 -0.16 -4.98
CA ASP A 3 9.90 -0.94 -3.92
C ASP A 3 11.43 -0.75 -3.90
N GLN A 4 11.92 -0.17 -2.80
CA GLN A 4 13.32 0.19 -2.60
C GLN A 4 14.24 -1.04 -2.55
N SER A 5 13.72 -2.19 -2.13
CA SER A 5 14.50 -3.43 -2.05
C SER A 5 14.96 -3.94 -3.43
N LEU A 6 14.29 -3.54 -4.52
CA LEU A 6 14.62 -3.92 -5.89
C LEU A 6 15.85 -3.18 -6.43
N THR A 7 16.11 -1.96 -5.95
CA THR A 7 17.21 -1.11 -6.42
C THR A 7 18.35 -0.97 -5.41
N ALA A 8 18.10 -1.33 -4.14
CA ALA A 8 19.11 -1.32 -3.09
C ALA A 8 20.25 -2.34 -3.35
N SER A 9 21.46 -1.99 -2.88
CA SER A 9 22.58 -2.94 -2.85
C SER A 9 22.27 -4.15 -1.96
N PRO A 10 22.94 -5.30 -2.14
CA PRO A 10 22.70 -6.48 -1.31
C PRO A 10 22.85 -6.24 0.20
N GLU A 11 23.79 -5.38 0.61
CA GLU A 11 23.98 -5.05 2.03
C GLU A 11 22.85 -4.16 2.57
N GLN A 12 22.43 -3.15 1.80
CA GLN A 12 21.31 -2.29 2.20
C GLN A 12 19.98 -3.05 2.21
N ARG A 13 19.79 -3.98 1.28
CA ARG A 13 18.55 -4.75 1.15
C ARG A 13 18.20 -5.53 2.42
N LYS A 14 19.21 -6.02 3.14
CA LYS A 14 19.03 -6.73 4.43
C LYS A 14 18.42 -5.84 5.53
N LEU A 15 18.47 -4.52 5.35
CA LEU A 15 17.95 -3.53 6.30
C LEU A 15 16.56 -3.00 5.90
N ILE A 16 16.00 -3.47 4.78
CA ILE A 16 14.70 -3.04 4.26
C ILE A 16 13.70 -4.17 4.50
N LEU A 17 12.77 -3.99 5.45
CA LEU A 17 11.74 -4.98 5.75
C LEU A 17 10.70 -5.07 4.61
N THR A 18 10.18 -3.91 4.22
CA THR A 18 9.25 -3.74 3.11
C THR A 18 9.28 -2.26 2.68
N SER A 19 8.56 -1.92 1.61
CA SER A 19 8.36 -0.56 1.13
C SER A 19 6.88 -0.24 1.13
N MET A 20 6.51 0.99 1.48
CA MET A 20 5.17 1.49 1.22
C MET A 20 4.97 1.62 -0.29
N LEU A 21 3.86 1.08 -0.78
CA LEU A 21 3.41 1.25 -2.15
C LEU A 21 2.38 2.37 -2.18
N LYS A 22 2.60 3.35 -3.06
CA LYS A 22 1.62 4.38 -3.42
C LYS A 22 1.24 4.21 -4.88
N ARG A 23 0.00 3.78 -5.12
CA ARG A 23 -0.53 3.36 -6.41
C ARG A 23 -1.10 4.54 -7.19
N VAL A 24 -0.20 5.45 -7.56
CA VAL A 24 -0.55 6.59 -8.43
C VAL A 24 -1.01 6.11 -9.81
N ASP A 25 -0.55 4.95 -10.26
CA ASP A 25 -1.04 4.25 -11.44
C ASP A 25 -2.55 4.00 -11.38
N THR A 26 -3.06 3.48 -10.26
CA THR A 26 -4.50 3.28 -10.04
C THR A 26 -5.25 4.61 -10.16
N ALA A 27 -4.80 5.65 -9.46
CA ALA A 27 -5.45 6.96 -9.49
C ALA A 27 -5.47 7.59 -10.89
N VAL A 28 -4.37 7.48 -11.65
CA VAL A 28 -4.30 7.99 -13.04
C VAL A 28 -5.19 7.18 -13.97
N TYR A 29 -5.18 5.85 -13.84
CA TYR A 29 -6.00 4.97 -14.66
C TYR A 29 -7.50 5.25 -14.45
N GLU A 30 -7.94 5.33 -13.20
CA GLU A 30 -9.33 5.64 -12.87
C GLU A 30 -9.75 7.04 -13.34
N ALA A 31 -8.91 8.06 -13.14
CA ALA A 31 -9.23 9.41 -13.60
C ALA A 31 -9.39 9.49 -15.12
N ILE A 32 -8.52 8.83 -15.90
CA ILE A 32 -8.64 8.77 -17.35
C ILE A 32 -9.90 7.99 -17.76
N GLY A 33 -10.18 6.87 -17.09
CA GLY A 33 -11.39 6.07 -17.32
C GLY A 33 -12.66 6.89 -17.11
N GLN A 34 -12.77 7.61 -16.00
CA GLN A 34 -13.92 8.49 -15.72
C GLN A 34 -14.12 9.57 -16.78
N VAL A 35 -13.03 10.14 -17.34
CA VAL A 35 -13.14 11.10 -18.45
C VAL A 35 -13.65 10.41 -19.73
N ALA A 36 -13.13 9.22 -20.04
CA ALA A 36 -13.55 8.46 -21.21
C ALA A 36 -15.04 8.05 -21.15
N ASP A 37 -15.52 7.76 -19.94
CA ASP A 37 -16.90 7.37 -19.66
C ASP A 37 -17.86 8.57 -19.42
N ASP A 38 -17.37 9.81 -19.56
CA ASP A 38 -18.10 11.06 -19.29
C ASP A 38 -18.66 11.17 -17.85
N ASP A 39 -18.00 10.52 -16.88
CA ASP A 39 -18.33 10.47 -15.45
C ASP A 39 -17.23 11.10 -14.57
N PHE A 40 -16.51 12.09 -15.11
CA PHE A 40 -15.40 12.70 -14.38
C PHE A 40 -15.84 13.42 -13.10
N GLN A 41 -15.39 12.91 -11.96
CA GLN A 41 -15.70 13.46 -10.64
C GLN A 41 -14.69 14.55 -10.26
N LYS A 42 -15.18 15.80 -10.19
CA LYS A 42 -14.39 16.95 -9.72
C LYS A 42 -14.24 16.91 -8.19
N GLY A 43 -13.11 17.38 -7.69
CA GLY A 43 -12.83 17.51 -6.25
C GLY A 43 -11.71 16.59 -5.79
N TYR A 44 -11.60 16.42 -4.47
CA TYR A 44 -10.60 15.53 -3.88
C TYR A 44 -11.11 14.10 -3.85
N GLN A 45 -10.27 13.18 -4.30
CA GLN A 45 -10.47 11.74 -4.16
C GLN A 45 -9.38 11.19 -3.23
N THR A 46 -9.77 10.27 -2.34
CA THR A 46 -8.85 9.62 -1.40
C THR A 46 -8.71 8.16 -1.79
N PHE A 47 -7.46 7.71 -1.89
CA PHE A 47 -7.11 6.34 -2.29
C PHE A 47 -6.38 5.67 -1.14
N GLY A 48 -7.12 4.90 -0.34
CA GLY A 48 -6.63 4.17 0.80
C GLY A 48 -6.45 2.67 0.51
N LEU A 49 -6.50 1.85 1.56
CA LEU A 49 -6.42 0.40 1.43
C LEU A 49 -7.64 -0.20 0.72
N SER A 50 -8.80 0.45 0.80
CA SER A 50 -10.05 0.00 0.16
C SER A 50 -10.00 0.15 -1.36
N GLU A 51 -9.36 1.20 -1.86
CA GLU A 51 -9.22 1.51 -3.29
C GLU A 51 -7.93 0.92 -3.90
N ASP A 52 -7.22 0.05 -3.16
CA ASP A 52 -5.88 -0.42 -3.54
C ASP A 52 -4.91 0.74 -3.86
N GLY A 53 -5.12 1.91 -3.24
CA GLY A 53 -4.33 3.12 -3.43
C GLY A 53 -3.00 3.09 -2.70
N VAL A 54 -2.95 2.34 -1.61
CA VAL A 54 -1.75 2.11 -0.80
C VAL A 54 -1.61 0.64 -0.42
N GLY A 55 -0.38 0.22 -0.17
CA GLY A 55 -0.08 -1.13 0.31
C GLY A 55 1.37 -1.24 0.76
N TYR A 56 1.84 -2.47 0.93
CA TYR A 56 3.24 -2.76 1.20
C TYR A 56 3.77 -3.77 0.18
N ALA A 57 5.09 -3.73 -0.06
CA ALA A 57 5.71 -4.60 -1.04
C ALA A 57 5.98 -6.01 -0.49
N VAL A 58 5.62 -7.02 -1.26
CA VAL A 58 5.97 -8.43 -1.03
C VAL A 58 6.70 -8.93 -2.27
N ASN A 59 7.91 -9.46 -2.08
CA ASN A 59 8.75 -9.95 -3.17
C ASN A 59 9.72 -11.03 -2.67
N LYS A 60 10.51 -11.61 -3.58
CA LYS A 60 11.47 -12.69 -3.28
C LYS A 60 12.53 -12.39 -2.20
N TYR A 61 12.73 -11.13 -1.82
CA TYR A 61 13.71 -10.70 -0.82
C TYR A 61 13.12 -10.58 0.58
N ASN A 62 11.81 -10.36 0.72
CA ASN A 62 11.15 -10.23 2.03
C ASN A 62 10.05 -11.26 2.27
N ASP A 63 9.55 -11.95 1.24
CA ASP A 63 8.64 -13.10 1.36
C ASP A 63 9.40 -14.34 1.82
N ASN A 64 9.77 -14.33 3.10
CA ASN A 64 10.44 -15.43 3.76
C ASN A 64 10.21 -15.37 5.28
N PRO A 65 10.42 -16.49 6.00
CA PRO A 65 10.11 -16.57 7.42
C PRO A 65 10.91 -15.63 8.35
N GLN A 66 11.99 -14.99 7.88
CA GLN A 66 12.78 -14.07 8.70
C GLN A 66 12.26 -12.63 8.65
N LEU A 67 11.49 -12.27 7.61
CA LEU A 67 11.00 -10.91 7.39
C LEU A 67 9.47 -10.85 7.36
N LEU A 68 8.83 -11.59 6.44
CA LEU A 68 7.38 -11.71 6.34
C LEU A 68 6.98 -13.17 6.53
N SER A 69 7.04 -13.65 7.77
CA SER A 69 6.51 -14.98 8.13
C SER A 69 5.00 -15.04 7.93
N GLN A 70 4.44 -16.25 7.83
CA GLN A 70 3.01 -16.42 7.55
C GLN A 70 2.13 -15.79 8.63
N ASP A 71 2.50 -15.90 9.91
CA ASP A 71 1.79 -15.29 11.03
C ASP A 71 1.79 -13.76 10.96
N ILE A 72 2.89 -13.15 10.52
CA ILE A 72 2.95 -11.70 10.27
C ILE A 72 2.04 -11.34 9.09
N GLN A 73 2.09 -12.09 8.00
CA GLN A 73 1.23 -11.83 6.83
C GLN A 73 -0.26 -11.93 7.20
N ASP A 74 -0.65 -12.95 7.96
CA ASP A 74 -2.02 -13.14 8.43
C ASP A 74 -2.47 -11.99 9.36
N GLU A 75 -1.59 -11.51 10.25
CA GLU A 75 -1.89 -10.38 11.11
C GLU A 75 -2.04 -9.07 10.32
N LEU A 76 -1.15 -8.81 9.35
CA LEU A 76 -1.23 -7.65 8.47
C LEU A 76 -2.51 -7.66 7.63
N ASP A 77 -2.91 -8.82 7.09
CA ASP A 77 -4.16 -8.96 6.35
C ASP A 77 -5.38 -8.73 7.24
N LYS A 78 -5.37 -9.26 8.46
CA LYS A 78 -6.42 -8.97 9.44
C LYS A 78 -6.52 -7.48 9.73
N LEU A 79 -5.40 -6.81 10.00
CA LEU A 79 -5.37 -5.36 10.25
C LEU A 79 -5.86 -4.56 9.04
N LYS A 80 -5.46 -4.95 7.82
CA LYS A 80 -5.96 -4.36 6.58
C LYS A 80 -7.49 -4.44 6.52
N GLN A 81 -8.07 -5.62 6.80
CA GLN A 81 -9.53 -5.78 6.82
C GLN A 81 -10.20 -4.97 7.94
N GLU A 82 -9.59 -4.86 9.12
CA GLU A 82 -10.11 -4.04 10.21
C GLU A 82 -10.08 -2.53 9.89
N ILE A 83 -9.07 -2.07 9.13
CA ILE A 83 -9.01 -0.69 8.64
C ILE A 83 -10.06 -0.45 7.55
N ILE A 84 -10.15 -1.35 6.56
CA ILE A 84 -11.15 -1.27 5.47
C ILE A 84 -12.58 -1.28 6.04
N GLY A 85 -12.83 -2.15 7.03
CA GLY A 85 -14.11 -2.23 7.73
C GLY A 85 -14.37 -1.09 8.72
N GLY A 86 -13.44 -0.15 8.88
CA GLY A 86 -13.58 1.03 9.74
C GLY A 86 -13.51 0.75 11.25
N LYS A 87 -13.19 -0.49 11.66
CA LYS A 87 -12.96 -0.86 13.06
C LYS A 87 -11.70 -0.17 13.59
N ILE A 88 -10.64 -0.13 12.77
CA ILE A 88 -9.44 0.67 13.03
C ILE A 88 -9.52 1.93 12.18
N LYS A 89 -9.46 3.10 12.82
CA LYS A 89 -9.34 4.39 12.14
C LYS A 89 -7.90 4.89 12.27
N VAL A 90 -7.21 4.99 11.14
CA VAL A 90 -5.84 5.51 11.10
C VAL A 90 -5.88 7.03 11.33
N PRO A 91 -5.14 7.57 12.33
CA PRO A 91 -5.07 9.01 12.55
C PRO A 91 -4.49 9.75 11.33
N THR A 92 -5.07 10.89 11.00
CA THR A 92 -4.62 11.74 9.88
C THR A 92 -3.66 12.85 10.33
N GLU A 93 -3.46 12.98 11.63
CA GLU A 93 -2.60 13.99 12.26
C GLU A 93 -1.73 13.31 13.34
N PRO A 94 -0.53 13.82 13.62
CA PRO A 94 0.29 13.34 14.72
C PRO A 94 -0.47 13.43 16.06
N ALA A 95 -0.25 12.46 16.95
CA ALA A 95 -0.71 12.61 18.33
C ALA A 95 -0.01 13.81 18.97
N ALA A 96 -0.78 14.62 19.70
CA ALA A 96 -0.28 15.77 20.46
C ALA A 96 0.68 15.36 21.57
#